data_AF-A0A931YZV4-F1
#
_entry.id   AF-A0A931YZV4-F1
#
_cell.length_a   1.000
_cell.length_b   1.000
_cell.length_c   1.000
_cell.angle_alpha   90.00
_cell.angle_beta   90.00
_cell.angle_gamma   90.00
#
_symmetry.space_group_name_H-M   'P 1'
#
loop_
_entity.id
_entity.type
_entity.pdbx_description
1 polymer ?
#
loop_
_entity_poly.entity_id
_entity_poly.type
_entity_poly.pdbx_seq_one_letter_code
_entity_poly.pdbx_strand_id
1 'polypeptide(L)'
;MSVLVTACLLAVAPAVGAAEPFQARVDELIADGFAVPLGRTRAELAASLGPPRSATVRRVQNRHEPGRTDEVHELEYDGLRVVLYRVSATGRELLMEMSLTSERYRVKWGLGVGSTRDAVRRVLGPGVRAEPGEIDTDRYEDSERLNRVEFSFRGARVRRIDWVFWLD
;
A
#
# COMPACT_ATOMS: atom_id res chain seq x y z
N MET A 1 56.70 34.56 14.75
CA MET A 1 56.30 33.81 13.54
C MET A 1 55.10 32.98 13.92
N SER A 2 53.91 33.49 13.60
CA SER A 2 52.62 32.95 14.02
C SER A 2 52.03 32.09 12.91
N VAL A 3 51.51 30.91 13.23
CA VAL A 3 50.50 30.24 12.40
C VAL A 3 49.47 29.62 13.34
N LEU A 4 48.30 30.26 13.43
CA LEU A 4 47.10 29.69 14.03
C LEU A 4 46.43 28.81 12.97
N VAL A 5 46.30 27.51 13.25
CA VAL A 5 45.47 26.59 12.46
C VAL A 5 44.02 26.73 12.96
N THR A 6 43.17 27.33 12.15
CA THR A 6 41.73 27.45 12.43
C THR A 6 41.04 26.17 11.95
N ALA A 7 40.54 25.36 12.88
CA ALA A 7 39.68 24.22 12.57
C ALA A 7 38.25 24.72 12.30
N CYS A 8 37.79 24.64 11.05
CA CYS A 8 36.39 24.83 10.71
C CYS A 8 35.60 23.57 11.11
N LEU A 9 34.85 23.65 12.21
CA LEU A 9 33.80 22.69 12.54
C LEU A 9 32.62 22.93 11.57
N LEU A 10 32.45 22.06 10.57
CA LEU A 10 31.22 21.99 9.78
C LEU A 10 30.16 21.29 10.63
N ALA A 11 29.28 22.07 11.25
CA ALA A 11 28.07 21.55 11.86
C ALA A 11 27.12 21.06 10.76
N VAL A 12 26.98 19.75 10.61
CA VAL A 12 25.92 19.14 9.78
C VAL A 12 24.62 19.25 10.58
N ALA A 13 23.74 20.17 10.21
CA ALA A 13 22.40 20.24 10.77
C ALA A 13 21.59 18.99 10.32
N PRO A 14 20.77 18.38 11.18
CA PRO A 14 19.92 17.27 10.75
C PRO A 14 18.82 17.81 9.82
N ALA A 15 18.62 17.15 8.68
CA ALA A 15 17.57 17.45 7.72
C ALA A 15 16.19 17.04 8.26
N VAL A 16 15.71 17.73 9.30
CA VAL A 16 14.37 17.55 9.85
C VAL A 16 13.46 18.56 9.17
N GLY A 17 12.91 18.20 8.00
CA GLY A 17 12.00 19.08 7.27
C GLY A 17 11.47 18.57 5.93
N ALA A 18 12.10 17.54 5.35
CA ALA A 18 11.69 16.98 4.05
C ALA A 18 10.75 15.76 4.16
N ALA A 19 10.48 15.25 5.37
CA ALA A 19 9.69 14.03 5.58
C ALA A 19 8.16 14.25 5.56
N GLU A 20 7.70 15.41 6.01
CA GLU A 20 6.27 15.77 6.15
C GLU A 20 5.44 15.64 4.85
N PRO A 21 5.85 16.14 3.67
CA PRO A 21 5.01 16.05 2.46
C PRO A 21 4.95 14.64 1.88
N PHE A 22 5.94 13.79 2.16
CA PHE A 22 5.94 12.40 1.67
C PHE A 22 4.99 11.54 2.48
N GLN A 23 5.01 11.67 3.82
CA GLN A 23 4.12 10.90 4.67
C GLN A 23 2.65 11.20 4.36
N ALA A 24 2.27 12.47 4.18
CA ALA A 24 0.91 12.82 3.79
C ALA A 24 0.47 12.16 2.47
N ARG A 25 1.37 12.03 1.48
CA ARG A 25 1.07 11.33 0.22
C ARG A 25 0.98 9.82 0.39
N VAL A 26 1.78 9.24 1.29
CA VAL A 26 1.69 7.81 1.64
C VAL A 26 0.36 7.53 2.31
N ASP A 27 -0.04 8.34 3.29
CA ASP A 27 -1.32 8.22 3.98
C ASP A 27 -2.49 8.32 2.99
N GLU A 28 -2.45 9.31 2.08
CA GLU A 28 -3.48 9.45 1.05
C GLU A 28 -3.50 8.28 0.06
N LEU A 29 -2.32 7.76 -0.33
CA LEU A 29 -2.19 6.61 -1.22
C LEU A 29 -2.72 5.32 -0.58
N ILE A 30 -2.55 5.16 0.74
CA ILE A 30 -3.05 4.00 1.46
C ILE A 30 -4.57 4.12 1.67
N ALA A 31 -5.05 5.30 2.04
CA ALA A 31 -6.48 5.52 2.25
C ALA A 31 -7.26 5.41 0.93
N ASP A 32 -6.87 6.16 -0.11
CA ASP A 32 -7.64 6.30 -1.35
C ASP A 32 -6.70 6.22 -2.57
N GLY A 33 -5.96 5.12 -2.68
CA GLY A 33 -4.84 5.03 -3.61
C GLY A 33 -5.18 5.05 -5.10
N PHE A 34 -6.40 4.73 -5.49
CA PHE A 34 -6.80 4.75 -6.90
C PHE A 34 -7.14 6.16 -7.34
N ALA A 35 -6.82 6.49 -8.60
CA ALA A 35 -7.16 7.78 -9.19
C ALA A 35 -8.68 7.99 -9.32
N VAL A 36 -9.45 6.89 -9.36
CA VAL A 36 -10.92 6.88 -9.31
C VAL A 36 -11.34 5.94 -8.18
N PRO A 37 -12.31 6.32 -7.33
CA PRO A 37 -12.80 5.45 -6.27
C PRO A 37 -13.38 4.14 -6.83
N LEU A 38 -12.81 2.99 -6.46
CA LEU A 38 -13.31 1.69 -6.87
C LEU A 38 -14.39 1.12 -5.92
N GLY A 39 -14.51 1.68 -4.72
CA GLY A 39 -15.31 1.12 -3.64
C GLY A 39 -14.50 0.26 -2.67
N ARG A 40 -15.08 -0.04 -1.51
CA ARG A 40 -14.47 -0.84 -0.43
C ARG A 40 -15.31 -2.05 -0.04
N THR A 41 -16.48 -2.23 -0.65
CA THR A 41 -17.35 -3.40 -0.47
C THR A 41 -17.48 -4.20 -1.76
N ARG A 42 -17.93 -5.46 -1.68
CA ARG A 42 -18.21 -6.29 -2.86
C ARG A 42 -19.20 -5.61 -3.81
N ALA A 43 -20.22 -4.98 -3.26
CA ALA A 43 -21.26 -4.30 -4.04
C ALA A 43 -20.72 -3.06 -4.77
N GLU A 44 -19.95 -2.21 -4.09
CA GLU A 44 -19.36 -1.01 -4.71
C GLU A 44 -18.30 -1.39 -5.77
N LEU A 45 -17.46 -2.38 -5.47
CA LEU A 45 -16.48 -2.91 -6.43
C LEU A 45 -17.17 -3.43 -7.69
N ALA A 46 -18.26 -4.20 -7.53
CA ALA A 46 -19.03 -4.70 -8.66
C ALA A 46 -19.70 -3.57 -9.46
N ALA A 47 -20.18 -2.52 -8.78
CA ALA A 47 -20.74 -1.35 -9.44
C ALA A 47 -19.69 -0.56 -10.23
N SER A 48 -18.45 -0.45 -9.72
CA SER A 48 -17.37 0.28 -10.38
C SER A 48 -16.65 -0.51 -11.48
N LEU A 49 -16.49 -1.82 -11.32
CA LEU A 49 -15.63 -2.67 -12.15
C LEU A 49 -16.41 -3.69 -12.99
N GLY A 50 -17.71 -3.83 -12.77
CA GLY A 50 -18.49 -4.99 -13.21
C GLY A 50 -18.27 -6.20 -12.30
N PRO A 51 -18.87 -7.36 -12.60
CA PRO A 51 -18.71 -8.55 -11.78
C PRO A 51 -17.25 -9.06 -11.81
N PRO A 52 -16.74 -9.64 -10.71
CA PRO A 52 -15.42 -10.27 -10.70
C PRO A 52 -15.39 -11.50 -11.61
N ARG A 53 -14.21 -11.84 -12.14
CA ARG A 53 -13.99 -13.06 -12.93
C ARG A 53 -14.15 -14.32 -12.09
N SER A 54 -13.74 -14.26 -10.83
CA SER A 54 -14.01 -15.28 -9.83
C SER A 54 -14.17 -14.66 -8.45
N ALA A 55 -14.94 -15.33 -7.61
CA ALA A 55 -15.11 -14.98 -6.22
C ALA A 55 -15.04 -16.26 -5.38
N THR A 56 -14.22 -16.26 -4.34
CA THR A 56 -14.15 -17.36 -3.36
C THR A 56 -14.51 -16.85 -1.98
N VAL A 57 -15.10 -17.73 -1.17
CA VAL A 57 -15.51 -17.41 0.20
C VAL A 57 -14.97 -18.48 1.12
N ARG A 58 -14.25 -18.06 2.15
CA ARG A 58 -13.77 -18.94 3.22
C ARG A 58 -14.36 -18.50 4.56
N ARG A 59 -14.77 -19.47 5.36
CA ARG A 59 -15.21 -19.24 6.73
C ARG A 59 -14.00 -19.20 7.66
N VAL A 60 -13.99 -18.26 8.58
CA VAL A 60 -12.89 -18.04 9.52
C VAL A 60 -13.43 -17.86 10.92
N GLN A 61 -12.79 -18.48 11.91
CA GLN A 61 -13.11 -18.24 13.30
C GLN A 61 -12.78 -16.76 13.62
N ASN A 62 -13.73 -16.04 14.20
CA ASN A 62 -13.48 -14.68 14.68
C ASN A 62 -12.45 -14.75 15.82
N ARG A 63 -11.47 -13.84 15.78
CA ARG A 63 -10.34 -13.83 16.73
C ARG A 63 -10.68 -13.21 18.09
N HIS A 64 -11.70 -12.36 18.16
CA HIS A 64 -12.11 -11.63 19.36
C HIS A 64 -13.25 -12.36 20.09
N GLU A 65 -14.06 -13.13 19.37
CA GLU A 65 -15.22 -13.85 19.90
C GLU A 65 -15.16 -15.34 19.56
N PRO A 66 -14.67 -16.18 20.49
CA PRO A 66 -14.71 -17.63 20.36
C PRO A 66 -16.15 -18.11 20.11
N GLY A 67 -16.36 -18.88 19.04
CA GLY A 67 -17.68 -19.40 18.63
C GLY A 67 -18.36 -18.60 17.51
N ARG A 68 -17.89 -17.40 17.18
CA ARG A 68 -18.36 -16.66 16.00
C ARG A 68 -17.55 -17.03 14.76
N THR A 69 -18.24 -17.30 13.65
CA THR A 69 -17.59 -17.57 12.36
C THR A 69 -17.89 -16.43 11.39
N ASP A 70 -16.83 -15.75 10.98
CA ASP A 70 -16.87 -14.69 9.97
C ASP A 70 -16.47 -15.24 8.60
N GLU A 71 -16.47 -14.39 7.59
CA GLU A 71 -16.12 -14.77 6.22
C GLU A 71 -15.00 -13.92 5.67
N VAL A 72 -14.15 -14.51 4.84
CA VAL A 72 -13.23 -13.79 3.98
C VAL A 72 -13.62 -14.07 2.53
N HIS A 73 -13.82 -12.99 1.79
CA HIS A 73 -14.19 -12.98 0.39
C HIS A 73 -12.98 -12.55 -0.42
N GLU A 74 -12.60 -13.34 -1.41
CA GLU A 74 -11.54 -13.02 -2.34
C GLU A 74 -12.14 -12.85 -3.73
N LEU A 75 -11.92 -11.68 -4.34
CA LEU A 75 -12.45 -11.30 -5.64
C LEU A 75 -11.28 -11.12 -6.61
N GLU A 76 -11.40 -11.74 -7.77
CA GLU A 76 -10.42 -11.63 -8.85
C GLU A 76 -11.02 -10.86 -10.03
N TYR A 77 -10.46 -9.69 -10.31
CA TYR A 77 -10.65 -8.96 -11.55
C TYR A 77 -9.41 -9.16 -12.44
N ASP A 78 -9.42 -8.59 -13.63
CA ASP A 78 -8.27 -8.77 -14.53
C ASP A 78 -7.01 -8.01 -14.04
N GLY A 79 -6.11 -8.70 -13.35
CA GLY A 79 -4.92 -8.07 -12.76
C GLY A 79 -5.22 -7.12 -11.59
N LEU A 80 -6.36 -7.30 -10.91
CA LEU A 80 -6.65 -6.75 -9.59
C LEU A 80 -7.29 -7.85 -8.73
N ARG A 81 -6.65 -8.19 -7.62
CA ARG A 81 -7.20 -9.07 -6.59
C ARG A 81 -7.60 -8.25 -5.38
N VAL A 82 -8.75 -8.53 -4.79
CA VAL A 82 -9.26 -7.85 -3.59
C VAL A 82 -9.68 -8.88 -2.54
N VAL A 83 -9.26 -8.69 -1.29
CA VAL A 83 -9.65 -9.52 -0.15
C VAL A 83 -10.43 -8.69 0.85
N LEU A 84 -11.62 -9.15 1.20
CA LEU A 84 -12.54 -8.50 2.12
C LEU A 84 -12.85 -9.43 3.29
N TYR A 85 -12.80 -8.89 4.51
CA TYR A 85 -13.35 -9.54 5.70
C TYR A 85 -14.80 -9.11 5.89
N ARG A 86 -15.71 -10.07 6.06
CA ARG A 86 -17.12 -9.81 6.36
C ARG A 86 -17.43 -10.26 7.78
N VAL A 87 -17.75 -9.29 8.63
CA VAL A 87 -18.14 -9.52 10.02
C VAL A 87 -19.55 -10.10 10.03
N SER A 88 -19.73 -11.33 10.54
CA SER A 88 -21.01 -12.02 10.53
C SER A 88 -22.10 -11.31 11.34
N ALA A 89 -21.73 -10.70 12.46
CA ALA A 89 -22.67 -10.03 13.36
C ALA A 89 -23.35 -8.79 12.77
N THR A 90 -22.64 -8.05 11.91
CA THR A 90 -23.12 -6.78 11.34
C THR A 90 -23.31 -6.84 9.83
N GLY A 91 -22.73 -7.84 9.16
CA GLY A 91 -22.63 -7.89 7.72
C GLY A 91 -21.66 -6.88 7.11
N ARG A 92 -20.94 -6.10 7.94
CA ARG A 92 -19.97 -5.09 7.50
C ARG A 92 -18.80 -5.76 6.77
N GLU A 93 -18.35 -5.13 5.70
CA GLU A 93 -17.19 -5.55 4.93
C GLU A 93 -16.02 -4.61 5.19
N LEU A 94 -14.85 -5.18 5.40
CA LEU A 94 -13.60 -4.50 5.68
C LEU A 94 -12.57 -4.94 4.65
N LEU A 95 -11.92 -3.98 4.01
CA LEU A 95 -10.83 -4.24 3.07
C LEU A 95 -9.60 -4.74 3.82
N MET A 96 -9.10 -5.91 3.44
CA MET A 96 -7.89 -6.51 4.00
C MET A 96 -6.69 -6.34 3.10
N GLU A 97 -6.85 -6.67 1.81
CA GLU A 97 -5.76 -6.67 0.86
C GLU A 97 -6.26 -6.23 -0.51
N MET A 98 -5.39 -5.51 -1.23
CA MET A 98 -5.54 -5.30 -2.67
C MET A 98 -4.21 -5.57 -3.35
N SER A 99 -4.24 -6.31 -4.45
CA SER A 99 -3.04 -6.60 -5.24
C SER A 99 -3.28 -6.23 -6.69
N LEU A 100 -2.49 -5.30 -7.20
CA LEU A 100 -2.60 -4.75 -8.53
C LEU A 100 -1.42 -5.19 -9.40
N THR A 101 -1.69 -5.83 -10.53
CA THR A 101 -0.68 -6.31 -11.50
C THR A 101 -0.91 -5.81 -12.92
N SER A 102 -2.03 -5.15 -13.20
CA SER A 102 -2.35 -4.60 -14.52
C SER A 102 -2.06 -3.11 -14.63
N GLU A 103 -1.55 -2.67 -15.78
CA GLU A 103 -1.30 -1.26 -16.10
C GLU A 103 -2.59 -0.46 -16.37
N ARG A 104 -3.75 -1.13 -16.49
CA ARG A 104 -5.01 -0.44 -16.78
C ARG A 104 -5.50 0.45 -15.64
N TYR A 105 -5.10 0.14 -14.41
CA TYR A 105 -5.55 0.84 -13.22
C TYR A 105 -4.60 2.01 -12.93
N ARG A 106 -5.18 3.20 -12.82
CA ARG A 106 -4.43 4.40 -12.47
C ARG A 106 -4.41 4.57 -10.95
N VAL A 107 -3.22 4.68 -10.39
CA VAL A 107 -2.97 4.99 -8.98
C VAL A 107 -2.71 6.49 -8.88
N LYS A 108 -3.01 7.10 -7.73
CA LYS A 108 -2.77 8.52 -7.47
C LYS A 108 -1.33 8.91 -7.78
N TRP A 109 -1.14 10.20 -8.04
CA TRP A 109 0.17 10.80 -8.37
C TRP A 109 0.82 10.26 -9.65
N GLY A 110 0.01 9.67 -10.56
CA GLY A 110 0.50 9.09 -11.80
C GLY A 110 1.31 7.82 -11.61
N LEU A 111 1.23 7.20 -10.43
CA LEU A 111 1.85 5.91 -10.16
C LEU A 111 0.99 4.76 -10.74
N GLY A 112 1.56 3.56 -10.74
CA GLY A 112 0.91 2.36 -11.25
C GLY A 112 1.93 1.31 -11.65
N VAL A 113 1.44 0.15 -12.09
CA VAL A 113 2.28 -0.88 -12.72
C VAL A 113 2.98 -0.27 -13.95
N GLY A 114 4.27 -0.59 -14.13
CA GLY A 114 5.13 -0.02 -15.16
C GLY A 114 5.92 1.23 -14.75
N SER A 115 5.52 1.90 -13.65
CA SER A 115 6.24 3.07 -13.10
C SER A 115 7.68 2.72 -12.76
N THR A 116 8.62 3.66 -12.91
CA THR A 116 10.00 3.44 -12.47
C THR A 116 10.12 3.59 -10.95
N ARG A 117 11.09 2.90 -10.35
CA ARG A 117 11.43 3.08 -8.93
C ARG A 117 11.72 4.54 -8.58
N ASP A 118 12.43 5.25 -9.45
CA ASP A 118 12.73 6.67 -9.27
C ASP A 118 11.46 7.52 -9.28
N ALA A 119 10.46 7.19 -10.10
CA ALA A 119 9.19 7.89 -10.09
C ALA A 119 8.44 7.67 -8.76
N VAL A 120 8.39 6.43 -8.27
CA VAL A 120 7.79 6.10 -6.97
C VAL A 120 8.47 6.92 -5.86
N ARG A 121 9.81 6.89 -5.80
CA ARG A 121 10.58 7.57 -4.75
C ARG A 121 10.55 9.09 -4.84
N ARG A 122 10.40 9.65 -6.04
CA ARG A 122 10.18 11.10 -6.22
C ARG A 122 8.84 11.55 -5.65
N VAL A 123 7.82 10.69 -5.75
CA VAL A 123 6.46 11.00 -5.27
C VAL A 123 6.34 10.76 -3.77
N LEU A 124 6.81 9.61 -3.28
CA LEU A 124 6.55 9.09 -1.93
C LEU A 124 7.77 9.14 -1.00
N GLY A 125 8.93 9.62 -1.47
CA GLY A 125 10.18 9.53 -0.73
C GLY A 125 10.79 8.12 -0.78
N PRO A 126 11.89 7.86 -0.06
CA PRO A 126 12.47 6.54 0.02
C PRO A 126 11.59 5.60 0.87
N GLY A 127 11.25 4.43 0.32
CA GLY A 127 10.61 3.35 1.09
C GLY A 127 11.64 2.48 1.83
N VAL A 128 11.15 1.69 2.79
CA VAL A 128 11.95 0.65 3.44
C VAL A 128 12.13 -0.49 2.44
N ARG A 129 13.38 -0.81 2.10
CA ARG A 129 13.68 -1.87 1.14
C ARG A 129 13.61 -3.24 1.82
N ALA A 130 13.06 -4.22 1.11
CA ALA A 130 13.13 -5.63 1.50
C ALA A 130 14.60 -6.10 1.63
N GLU A 131 14.82 -7.12 2.46
CA GLU A 131 16.17 -7.64 2.70
C GLU A 131 16.75 -8.33 1.45
N PRO A 132 18.08 -8.40 1.31
CA PRO A 132 18.70 -9.15 0.22
C PRO A 132 18.25 -10.61 0.20
N GLY A 133 17.73 -11.06 -0.96
CA GLY A 133 17.19 -12.42 -1.13
C GLY A 133 15.67 -12.50 -1.12
N GLU A 134 14.98 -11.41 -0.72
CA GLU A 134 13.53 -11.28 -0.85
C GLU A 134 13.11 -10.70 -2.21
N ILE A 135 11.80 -10.64 -2.46
CA ILE A 135 11.24 -9.95 -3.64
C ILE A 135 11.65 -8.48 -3.57
N ASP A 136 12.32 -8.00 -4.61
CA ASP A 136 12.79 -6.62 -4.68
C ASP A 136 11.63 -5.61 -4.56
N THR A 137 11.48 -5.03 -3.38
CA THR A 137 10.29 -4.26 -2.97
C THR A 137 10.68 -3.01 -2.19
N ASP A 138 9.95 -1.92 -2.38
CA ASP A 138 9.95 -0.77 -1.46
C ASP A 138 8.61 -0.74 -0.70
N ARG A 139 8.67 -0.72 0.63
CA ARG A 139 7.52 -0.65 1.55
C ARG A 139 7.33 0.77 2.08
N TYR A 140 6.07 1.20 2.16
CA TYR A 140 5.63 2.45 2.74
C TYR A 140 4.49 2.17 3.72
N GLU A 141 4.53 2.79 4.90
CA GLU A 141 3.54 2.62 5.97
C GLU A 141 2.82 3.94 6.19
N ASP A 142 1.55 3.87 6.58
CA ASP A 142 0.82 5.06 7.01
C ASP A 142 1.39 5.62 8.32
N SER A 143 0.95 6.82 8.69
CA SER A 143 1.43 7.51 9.89
C SER A 143 1.16 6.74 11.19
N GLU A 144 0.13 5.91 11.22
CA GLU A 144 -0.20 5.02 12.34
C GLU A 144 0.57 3.69 12.32
N ARG A 145 1.25 3.37 11.22
CA ARG A 145 1.97 2.10 10.96
C ARG A 145 1.08 0.86 11.08
N LEU A 146 -0.20 1.01 10.78
CA LEU A 146 -1.17 -0.08 10.77
C LEU A 146 -1.37 -0.61 9.35
N ASN A 147 -1.30 0.29 8.38
CA ASN A 147 -1.55 -0.05 6.99
C ASN A 147 -0.30 0.21 6.16
N ARG A 148 -0.14 -0.54 5.08
CA ARG A 148 1.02 -0.39 4.21
C ARG A 148 0.68 -0.57 2.74
N VAL A 149 1.53 0.02 1.91
CA VAL A 149 1.61 -0.24 0.48
C VAL A 149 3.02 -0.69 0.11
N GLU A 150 3.10 -1.72 -0.70
CA GLU A 150 4.35 -2.32 -1.17
C GLU A 150 4.42 -2.27 -2.70
N PHE A 151 5.53 -1.75 -3.22
CA PHE A 151 5.80 -1.75 -4.65
C PHE A 151 6.83 -2.83 -4.94
N SER A 152 6.42 -3.93 -5.57
CA SER A 152 7.37 -4.94 -6.07
C SER A 152 7.90 -4.56 -7.44
N PHE A 153 9.19 -4.76 -7.66
CA PHE A 153 9.89 -4.38 -8.87
C PHE A 153 10.37 -5.59 -9.67
N ARG A 154 10.42 -5.44 -11.00
CA ARG A 154 11.20 -6.29 -11.91
C ARG A 154 12.17 -5.39 -12.65
N GLY A 155 13.46 -5.50 -12.33
CA GLY A 155 14.44 -4.49 -12.74
C GLY A 155 14.07 -3.13 -12.15
N ALA A 156 14.00 -2.10 -13.00
CA ALA A 156 13.71 -0.73 -12.54
C ALA A 156 12.21 -0.37 -12.49
N ARG A 157 11.31 -1.29 -12.83
CA ARG A 157 9.87 -1.00 -13.01
C ARG A 157 8.99 -1.76 -12.04
N VAL A 158 7.94 -1.10 -11.57
CA VAL A 158 6.88 -1.69 -10.74
C VAL A 158 6.17 -2.78 -11.54
N ARG A 159 6.07 -3.97 -10.95
CA ARG A 159 5.33 -5.11 -11.52
C ARG A 159 4.05 -5.40 -10.75
N ARG A 160 4.01 -5.04 -9.46
CA ARG A 160 2.87 -5.24 -8.58
C ARG A 160 2.86 -4.17 -7.50
N ILE A 161 1.66 -3.77 -7.11
CA ILE A 161 1.41 -2.90 -5.96
C ILE A 161 0.46 -3.64 -5.03
N ASP A 162 0.86 -3.81 -3.78
CA ASP A 162 0.09 -4.52 -2.77
C ASP A 162 -0.27 -3.55 -1.63
N TRP A 163 -1.56 -3.38 -1.34
CA TRP A 163 -2.05 -2.73 -0.13
C TRP A 163 -2.41 -3.80 0.89
N VAL A 164 -1.99 -3.60 2.13
CA VAL A 164 -2.35 -4.46 3.25
C VAL A 164 -2.89 -3.58 4.36
N PHE A 165 -4.11 -3.89 4.80
CA PHE A 165 -4.82 -3.17 5.83
C PHE A 165 -4.92 -4.04 7.07
N TRP A 166 -4.56 -3.46 8.21
CA TRP A 166 -4.68 -4.17 9.47
C TRP A 166 -6.13 -4.11 9.97
N LEU A 167 -6.61 -5.26 10.44
CA LEU A 167 -7.93 -5.41 11.05
C LEU A 167 -7.75 -5.80 12.52
N ASP A 168 -8.21 -4.94 13.43
CA ASP A 168 -8.69 -5.30 14.78
C ASP A 168 -10.22 -5.21 14.82
#